data_AF-A0A1C5N0W3-F1
#
_entry.id   AF-A0A1C5N0W3-F1
#
_cell.length_a   1.000
_cell.length_b   1.000
_cell.length_c   1.000
_cell.angle_alpha   90.00
_cell.angle_beta   90.00
_cell.angle_gamma   90.00
#
_symmetry.space_group_name_H-M   'P 1'
#
loop_
_entity.id
_entity.type
_entity.pdbx_description
1 polymer ?
#
loop_
_entity_poly.entity_id
_entity_poly.type
_entity_poly.pdbx_seq_one_letter_code
_entity_poly.pdbx_strand_id
1 'polypeptide(L)' 'MKVGDKVQLRRRISQKGGKTRLATEKVTILGIYPHHVQVRNQKGIVRSYINWEWQQLTSKEGMEGVESWRRKGQQ' A
#
# COMPACT_ATOMS: atom_id res chain seq x y z
N MET A 1 15.29 -3.31 4.20
CA MET A 1 14.55 -3.27 2.93
C MET A 1 15.47 -2.72 1.87
N LYS A 2 15.60 -3.40 0.73
CA LYS A 2 16.47 -3.02 -0.39
C LYS A 2 15.78 -3.30 -1.73
N VAL A 3 16.33 -2.76 -2.81
CA VAL A 3 15.90 -3.09 -4.18
C VAL A 3 16.05 -4.60 -4.41
N GLY A 4 15.05 -5.20 -5.05
CA GLY A 4 14.95 -6.65 -5.27
C GLY A 4 14.24 -7.41 -4.15
N ASP A 5 14.03 -6.81 -2.97
CA ASP A 5 13.27 -7.47 -1.90
C ASP A 5 11.82 -7.72 -2.33
N LYS A 6 11.30 -8.90 -1.95
CA LYS A 6 9.88 -9.24 -2.08
C LYS A 6 9.17 -8.88 -0.79
N VAL A 7 8.15 -8.03 -0.88
CA VAL A 7 7.38 -7.48 0.24
C VAL A 7 5.91 -7.80 0.07
N GLN A 8 5.20 -8.01 1.17
CA GLN A 8 3.74 -8.19 1.16
C GLN A 8 3.06 -6.89 1.59
N LEU A 9 2.27 -6.31 0.68
CA LEU A 9 1.40 -5.17 0.95
C LEU A 9 0.06 -5.67 1.47
N ARG A 10 -0.53 -4.96 2.43
CA ARG A 10 -1.83 -5.24 3.04
C ARG A 10 -2.73 -4.02 2.84
N ARG A 11 -3.87 -4.19 2.18
CA ARG A 11 -4.83 -3.12 1.91
C ARG A 11 -6.24 -3.54 2.33
N ARG A 12 -6.99 -2.62 2.93
CA ARG A 12 -8.43 -2.81 3.15
C ARG A 12 -9.17 -2.52 1.85
N ILE A 13 -10.05 -3.43 1.45
CA ILE A 13 -10.94 -3.26 0.29
C ILE A 13 -12.38 -3.31 0.77
N SER A 14 -13.14 -2.27 0.43
CA SER A 14 -14.59 -2.28 0.61
C SER A 14 -15.21 -3.26 -0.38
N GLN A 15 -16.09 -4.11 0.12
CA GLN A 15 -16.87 -5.06 -0.66
C GLN A 15 -18.33 -4.60 -0.69
N LYS A 16 -19.06 -5.04 -1.72
CA LYS A 16 -20.51 -4.84 -1.78
C LYS A 16 -21.17 -5.33 -0.49
N GLY A 17 -22.10 -4.54 0.05
CA GLY A 17 -22.76 -4.82 1.33
C GLY A 17 -22.05 -4.25 2.57
N GLY A 18 -21.15 -3.27 2.41
CA GLY A 18 -20.53 -2.54 3.52
C GLY A 18 -19.47 -3.32 4.30
N LYS A 19 -19.10 -4.53 3.83
CA LYS A 19 -18.06 -5.34 4.44
C LYS A 19 -16.70 -4.91 3.96
N THR A 20 -15.73 -4.79 4.86
CA THR A 20 -14.33 -4.51 4.51
C THR A 20 -13.52 -5.80 4.67
N ARG A 21 -12.71 -6.14 3.66
CA ARG A 21 -11.79 -7.29 3.71
C ARG A 21 -10.35 -6.83 3.60
N LEU A 22 -9.44 -7.50 4.31
CA LEU A 22 -8.00 -7.31 4.11
C LEU A 22 -7.53 -8.13 2.91
N ALA A 23 -7.01 -7.46 1.88
CA ALA A 23 -6.36 -8.06 0.74
C ALA A 23 -4.84 -7.91 0.87
N THR A 24 -4.10 -8.94 0.47
CA THR A 24 -2.64 -8.93 0.49
C THR A 24 -2.08 -9.10 -0.92
N GLU A 25 -0.98 -8.42 -1.22
CA GLU A 25 -0.34 -8.45 -2.53
C GLU A 25 1.17 -8.56 -2.36
N LYS A 26 1.80 -9.52 -3.06
CA LYS A 26 3.26 -9.65 -3.09
C LYS A 26 3.83 -8.75 -4.19
N VAL A 27 4.76 -7.89 -3.81
CA VAL A 27 5.44 -6.96 -4.71
C VAL A 27 6.96 -7.09 -4.58
N THR A 28 7.69 -6.69 -5.62
CA THR A 28 9.16 -6.60 -5.62
C THR A 28 9.56 -5.14 -5.67
N ILE A 29 10.50 -4.71 -4.82
CA ILE A 29 10.98 -3.33 -4.83
C ILE A 29 11.88 -3.10 -6.04
N LEU A 30 11.54 -2.08 -6.83
CA LEU A 30 12.33 -1.65 -7.99
C LEU A 30 13.24 -0.46 -7.67
N GLY A 31 12.80 0.43 -6.80
CA GLY A 31 13.56 1.64 -6.43
C GLY A 31 13.10 2.21 -5.10
N ILE A 32 14.05 2.75 -4.34
CA ILE A 32 13.80 3.43 -3.07
C ILE A 32 14.35 4.84 -3.21
N TYR A 33 13.47 5.84 -3.15
CA TYR A 33 13.79 7.24 -3.31
C TYR A 33 13.49 8.00 -2.01
N PRO A 34 14.01 9.22 -1.81
CA PRO A 34 13.83 9.97 -0.57
C PRO A 34 12.37 10.13 -0.12
N HIS A 35 11.42 10.20 -1.05
CA HIS A 35 10.00 10.45 -0.73
C HIS A 35 9.04 9.32 -1.15
N HIS A 36 9.50 8.35 -1.95
CA HIS A 36 8.63 7.30 -2.47
C HIS A 36 9.39 6.00 -2.76
N VAL A 37 8.64 4.91 -2.83
CA VAL A 37 9.14 3.56 -3.18
C VAL A 37 8.41 3.09 -4.44
N GLN A 38 9.17 2.61 -5.41
CA GLN A 38 8.63 2.02 -6.63
C GLN A 38 8.67 0.50 -6.52
N VAL A 39 7.56 -0.16 -6.84
CA VAL A 39 7.40 -1.61 -6.75
C VAL A 39 6.72 -2.20 -7.97
N ARG A 40 6.94 -3.49 -8.20
CA ARG A 40 6.27 -4.28 -9.24
C ARG A 40 5.54 -5.46 -8.62
N ASN A 41 4.27 -5.66 -8.98
CA ASN A 41 3.53 -6.83 -8.53
C ASN A 41 3.78 -8.06 -9.43
N GLN A 42 3.18 -9.20 -9.07
CA GLN A 42 3.29 -10.45 -9.83
C GLN A 42 2.67 -10.37 -11.24
N LYS A 43 1.77 -9.41 -11.49
CA LYS A 43 1.17 -9.17 -12.81
C LYS A 43 2.03 -8.26 -13.69
N GLY A 44 3.22 -7.86 -13.23
CA GLY A 44 4.10 -6.93 -13.95
C GLY A 44 3.71 -5.46 -13.83
N ILE A 45 2.67 -5.12 -13.07
CA ILE A 45 2.22 -3.74 -12.88
C ILE A 45 3.19 -3.03 -11.94
N VAL A 46 3.68 -1.88 -12.37
CA VAL A 46 4.55 -0.99 -11.59
C VAL A 46 3.70 0.07 -10.87
N ARG A 47 3.99 0.31 -9.60
CA ARG A 47 3.34 1.33 -8.76
C ARG A 47 4.37 2.07 -7.94
N SER A 48 4.10 3.34 -7.65
CA SER A 48 4.88 4.16 -6.73
C SER A 48 4.02 4.52 -5.53
N TYR A 49 4.58 4.39 -4.34
CA TYR A 49 3.94 4.75 -3.08
C TYR A 49 4.77 5.80 -2.38
N ILE A 50 4.16 6.89 -1.92
CA ILE A 50 4.87 7.80 -1.01
C ILE A 50 5.21 7.07 0.30
N ASN A 51 6.30 7.45 0.96
CA ASN A 51 6.81 6.72 2.13
C ASN A 51 5.75 6.46 3.21
N TRP A 52 4.84 7.41 3.42
CA TRP A 52 3.72 7.25 4.35
C TRP A 52 2.75 6.13 3.94
N GLU A 53 2.27 6.13 2.70
CA GLU A 53 1.40 5.06 2.20
C GLU A 53 2.11 3.71 2.28
N TRP A 54 3.39 3.68 1.93
CA TRP A 54 4.23 2.49 1.98
C TRP A 54 4.33 1.90 3.40
N GLN A 55 4.57 2.75 4.40
CA GLN A 55 4.57 2.31 5.80
C GLN A 55 3.23 1.69 6.19
N GLN A 56 2.13 2.34 5.83
CA GLN A 56 0.79 1.85 6.17
C GLN A 56 0.42 0.52 5.48
N LEU A 57 0.88 0.32 4.24
CA LEU A 57 0.65 -0.92 3.48
C LEU A 57 1.53 -2.08 3.96
N THR A 58 2.69 -1.80 4.54
CA THR A 58 3.63 -2.82 5.03
C THR A 58 3.41 -3.16 6.51
N SER A 59 2.72 -2.32 7.26
CA SER A 59 2.32 -2.56 8.66
C SER A 59 1.40 -3.77 8.83
N LYS A 60 1.58 -4.51 9.93
CA LYS A 60 0.77 -5.71 10.25
C LYS A 60 -0.73 -5.39 10.42
N GLU A 61 -1.07 -4.19 10.88
CA GLU A 61 -2.43 -3.76 11.25
C GLU A 61 -3.27 -3.19 10.09
N GLY A 62 -2.67 -2.92 8.92
CA GLY A 62 -3.38 -2.57 7.68
C GLY A 62 -4.36 -1.40 7.79
N MET A 63 -3.87 -0.18 7.53
CA MET A 63 -4.60 1.10 7.37
C MET A 63 -5.88 1.29 8.21
N GLU A 64 -5.73 1.75 9.45
CA GLU A 64 -6.77 2.57 10.12
C GLU A 64 -6.68 4.06 9.68
N GLY A 65 -5.56 4.51 9.13
CA GLY A 65 -5.27 5.93 8.93
C GLY A 65 -5.64 6.58 7.58
N VAL A 66 -5.92 5.81 6.52
CA VAL A 66 -6.14 6.41 5.18
C VAL A 66 -7.56 6.87 4.92
N GLU A 67 -8.57 6.24 5.53
CA GLU A 67 -9.96 6.68 5.39
C GLU A 67 -10.22 8.01 6.14
N SER A 68 -9.46 8.30 7.21
CA SER A 68 -9.60 9.53 8.00
C SER A 68 -9.19 10.79 7.24
N TRP A 69 -8.16 10.72 6.38
CA TRP A 69 -7.68 11.87 5.61
C TRP A 69 -8.46 12.12 4.31
N ARG A 70 -8.92 11.07 3.61
CA ARG A 70 -9.76 11.26 2.42
C ARG A 70 -11.08 11.99 2.75
N ARG A 71 -11.56 11.85 3.98
CA ARG A 71 -12.72 12.61 4.49
C ARG A 71 -12.38 14.04 4.93
N LYS A 72 -11.15 14.32 5.38
CA LYS A 72 -10.73 15.66 5.84
C LYS A 72 -10.23 16.60 4.73
N GLY A 73 -9.90 16.09 3.54
CA GLY A 73 -9.48 16.90 2.39
C GLY A 73 -10.62 17.38 1.48
N GLN A 74 -11.88 17.23 1.88
CA GLN A 74 -13.08 17.66 1.13
C GLN A 74 -13.99 18.61 1.95
N GLN A 75 -13.45 19.30 2.95
CA GLN A 75 -14.14 20.43 3.62
C GLN A 75 -13.43 21.73 3.31
#